data_AF-A0A832M3S9-F1
#
_entry.id   AF-A0A832M3S9-F1
#
_cell.length_a   1.000
_cell.length_b   1.000
_cell.length_c   1.000
_cell.angle_alpha   90.00
_cell.angle_beta   90.00
_cell.angle_gamma   90.00
#
_symmetry.space_group_name_H-M   'P 1'
#
loop_
_entity.id
_entity.type
_entity.pdbx_description
1 polymer ?
#
loop_
_entity_poly.entity_id
_entity_poly.type
_entity_poly.pdbx_seq_one_letter_code
_entity_poly.pdbx_strand_id
1 'polypeptide(L)'
;MQRLTSTELERYRRQIMLPGFGEESQQRLKDSTVLVTGVGGLGATAALYLAVAGVGRLILLRGGELRLDDMNRQVLMTHDWVGKPRVFKAKATLEAINPDVQIDSICEYVTPENVDDLVQTADVVLDCAHNFVERDLLNAACVRWGKPMVEAAMNDMEAYLTTIVPGLTPCLSCIFPEKPEWDKRGFGVLGAVSGTLACLTALEAIKLITHLGTPLLSQLLTMDLSRAEFSKRHPYHDPNCPVCSDKSRRLAGAEREEPYCSHS
;
A
#
# COMPACT_ATOMS: atom_id res chain seq x y z
N MET A 1 23.89 2.49 3.94
CA MET A 1 22.84 3.28 4.60
C MET A 1 23.38 4.68 4.85
N GLN A 2 22.67 5.71 4.37
CA GLN A 2 23.02 7.10 4.65
C GLN A 2 22.42 7.48 6.01
N ARG A 3 23.24 8.04 6.91
CA ARG A 3 22.76 8.49 8.22
C ARG A 3 21.74 9.63 8.09
N LEU A 4 20.91 9.80 9.11
CA LEU A 4 20.06 10.98 9.26
C LEU A 4 20.93 12.25 9.32
N THR A 5 20.56 13.25 8.51
CA THR A 5 21.14 14.59 8.52
C THR A 5 20.60 15.41 9.69
N SER A 6 21.23 16.54 10.00
CA SER A 6 20.72 17.47 11.01
C SER A 6 19.32 17.99 10.67
N THR A 7 19.04 18.25 9.39
CA THR A 7 17.72 18.64 8.90
C THR A 7 16.68 17.56 9.17
N GLU A 8 16.99 16.30 8.85
CA GLU A 8 16.09 15.17 9.10
C GLU A 8 15.86 14.94 10.60
N LEU A 9 16.91 15.04 11.43
CA LEU A 9 16.79 14.93 12.88
C LEU A 9 15.85 16.00 13.46
N GLU A 10 15.93 17.24 12.99
CA GLU A 10 15.02 18.30 13.43
C GLU A 10 13.60 18.09 12.88
N ARG A 11 13.45 17.76 11.58
CA ARG A 11 12.15 17.51 10.93
C ARG A 11 11.38 16.40 11.62
N TYR A 12 12.05 15.29 11.95
CA TYR A 12 11.43 14.09 12.51
C TYR A 12 11.52 14.01 14.04
N ARG A 13 11.98 15.06 14.72
CA ARG A 13 12.20 15.09 16.16
C ARG A 13 11.02 14.57 16.98
N ARG A 14 9.79 14.94 16.60
CA ARG A 14 8.56 14.49 17.30
C ARG A 14 8.31 12.98 17.17
N GLN A 15 8.70 12.37 16.05
CA GLN A 15 8.58 10.93 15.83
C GLN A 15 9.68 10.20 16.63
N ILE A 16 10.92 10.70 16.55
CA ILE A 16 12.08 10.16 17.27
C ILE A 16 11.86 10.13 18.79
N MET A 17 11.18 11.14 19.34
CA MET A 17 10.86 11.22 20.78
C MET A 17 9.84 10.17 21.26
N LEU A 18 9.17 9.45 20.36
CA LEU A 18 8.17 8.45 20.74
C LEU A 18 8.86 7.25 21.44
N PRO A 19 8.34 6.80 22.61
CA PRO A 19 8.85 5.61 23.27
C PRO A 19 8.83 4.39 22.34
N GLY A 20 9.98 3.71 22.21
CA GLY A 20 10.12 2.55 21.33
C GLY A 20 10.38 2.87 19.85
N PHE A 21 10.45 4.15 19.46
CA PHE A 21 10.77 4.55 18.09
C PHE A 21 12.26 4.92 17.95
N GLY A 22 12.68 6.07 18.49
CA GLY A 22 14.07 6.53 18.45
C GLY A 22 14.62 6.81 17.03
N GLU A 23 15.89 7.18 16.96
CA GLU A 23 16.58 7.45 15.69
C GLU A 23 16.70 6.18 14.82
N GLU A 24 16.79 5.00 15.44
CA GLU A 24 16.88 3.72 14.72
C GLU A 24 15.63 3.46 13.87
N SER A 25 14.43 3.66 14.43
CA SER A 25 13.19 3.50 13.66
C SER A 25 13.08 4.54 12.54
N GLN A 26 13.51 5.77 12.79
CA GLN A 26 13.55 6.80 11.75
C GLN A 26 14.52 6.44 10.62
N GLN A 27 15.67 5.86 10.97
CA GLN A 27 16.64 5.36 9.99
C GLN A 27 16.06 4.20 9.17
N ARG A 28 15.31 3.28 9.79
CA ARG A 28 14.60 2.21 9.05
C ARG A 28 13.59 2.78 8.05
N LEU A 29 12.83 3.81 8.42
CA LEU A 29 11.95 4.50 7.47
C LEU A 29 12.75 5.09 6.31
N LYS A 30 13.84 5.81 6.60
CA LYS A 30 14.72 6.40 5.58
C LYS A 30 15.34 5.37 4.63
N ASP A 31 15.61 4.17 5.11
CA ASP A 31 16.21 3.11 4.28
C ASP A 31 15.16 2.27 3.54
N SER A 32 13.86 2.51 3.75
CA SER A 32 12.77 1.71 3.17
C SER A 32 12.22 2.28 1.87
N THR A 33 11.79 1.38 0.98
CA THR A 33 11.02 1.68 -0.22
C THR A 33 9.58 1.18 -0.07
N VAL A 34 8.59 2.05 -0.31
CA VAL A 34 7.17 1.67 -0.29
C VAL A 34 6.55 1.86 -1.67
N LEU A 35 5.93 0.80 -2.20
CA LEU A 35 5.10 0.86 -3.39
C LEU A 35 3.67 1.24 -2.98
N VAL A 36 3.14 2.32 -3.54
CA VAL A 36 1.77 2.78 -3.33
C VAL A 36 0.98 2.66 -4.63
N THR A 37 0.14 1.63 -4.72
CA THR A 37 -0.77 1.45 -5.86
C THR A 37 -2.04 2.29 -5.67
N GLY A 38 -2.80 2.52 -6.74
CA GLY A 38 -4.11 3.17 -6.62
C GLY A 38 -4.06 4.62 -6.10
N VAL A 39 -3.06 5.41 -6.52
CA VAL A 39 -2.89 6.82 -6.11
C VAL A 39 -4.16 7.63 -6.40
N GLY A 40 -4.93 7.89 -5.36
CA GLY A 40 -6.22 8.55 -5.38
C GLY A 40 -6.58 9.00 -3.96
N GLY A 41 -7.86 8.94 -3.56
CA GLY A 41 -8.25 9.42 -2.23
C GLY A 41 -7.52 8.70 -1.10
N LEU A 42 -7.39 7.37 -1.22
CA LEU A 42 -6.74 6.52 -0.24
C LEU A 42 -5.22 6.54 -0.41
N GLY A 43 -4.73 6.05 -1.56
CA GLY A 43 -3.29 5.90 -1.80
C GLY A 43 -2.51 7.21 -1.78
N ALA A 44 -3.03 8.30 -2.34
CA ALA A 44 -2.33 9.59 -2.33
C ALA A 44 -2.21 10.16 -0.91
N THR A 45 -3.28 10.02 -0.10
CA THR A 45 -3.27 10.46 1.30
C THR A 45 -2.38 9.56 2.16
N ALA A 46 -2.31 8.25 1.89
CA ALA A 46 -1.37 7.37 2.58
C ALA A 46 0.09 7.75 2.23
N ALA A 47 0.38 7.99 0.95
CA ALA A 47 1.70 8.46 0.49
C ALA A 47 2.10 9.79 1.13
N LEU A 48 1.15 10.71 1.34
CA LEU A 48 1.39 11.95 2.10
C LEU A 48 1.94 11.65 3.49
N TYR A 49 1.25 10.79 4.25
CA TYR A 49 1.67 10.46 5.62
C TYR A 49 2.98 9.67 5.67
N LEU A 50 3.25 8.82 4.69
CA LEU A 50 4.55 8.14 4.56
C LEU A 50 5.68 9.12 4.21
N ALA A 51 5.44 10.09 3.32
CA ALA A 51 6.43 11.10 2.95
C ALA A 51 6.78 11.99 4.15
N VAL A 52 5.79 12.50 4.90
CA VAL A 52 6.08 13.32 6.10
C VAL A 52 6.61 12.49 7.28
N ALA A 53 6.40 11.17 7.28
CA ALA A 53 7.07 10.25 8.21
C ALA A 53 8.54 10.00 7.84
N GLY A 54 8.97 10.34 6.61
CA GLY A 54 10.35 10.17 6.18
C GLY A 54 10.68 8.77 5.69
N VAL A 55 9.72 8.07 5.07
CA VAL A 55 10.04 6.89 4.24
C VAL A 55 10.99 7.33 3.13
N GLY A 56 12.10 6.61 2.93
CA GLY A 56 13.17 7.03 2.02
C GLY A 56 12.76 7.14 0.57
N ARG A 57 11.98 6.17 0.09
CA ARG A 57 11.51 6.12 -1.30
C ARG A 57 10.06 5.71 -1.39
N LEU A 58 9.26 6.48 -2.11
CA LEU A 58 7.88 6.14 -2.48
C LEU A 58 7.77 5.93 -3.98
N ILE A 59 7.25 4.78 -4.39
CA ILE A 59 6.91 4.48 -5.78
C ILE A 59 5.39 4.60 -5.91
N LEU A 60 4.94 5.60 -6.65
CA LEU A 60 3.54 5.93 -6.85
C LEU A 60 3.04 5.34 -8.16
N LEU A 61 2.08 4.41 -8.12
CA LEU A 61 1.53 3.77 -9.31
C LEU A 61 0.05 4.13 -9.48
N ARG A 62 -0.26 4.84 -10.58
CA ARG A 62 -1.65 5.04 -11.03
C ARG A 62 -1.74 5.56 -12.46
N GLY A 63 -2.47 4.80 -13.28
CA GLY A 63 -2.91 5.23 -14.59
C GLY A 63 -4.10 6.20 -14.55
N GLY A 64 -4.23 6.97 -15.63
CA GLY A 64 -5.38 7.82 -15.90
C GLY A 64 -5.28 9.26 -15.37
N GLU A 65 -6.08 10.12 -15.98
CA GLU A 65 -6.14 11.54 -15.71
C GLU A 65 -6.97 11.87 -14.47
N LEU A 66 -6.67 13.00 -13.83
CA LEU A 66 -7.48 13.56 -12.76
C LEU A 66 -8.82 14.06 -13.31
N ARG A 67 -9.93 13.66 -12.67
CA ARG A 67 -11.28 14.15 -13.02
C ARG A 67 -11.78 15.16 -11.99
N LEU A 68 -12.78 15.96 -12.32
CA LEU A 68 -13.32 16.96 -11.39
C LEU A 68 -13.98 16.30 -10.16
N ASP A 69 -14.68 15.18 -10.36
CA ASP A 69 -15.32 14.37 -9.30
C ASP A 69 -14.29 13.64 -8.39
N ASP A 70 -13.01 13.68 -8.72
CA ASP A 70 -11.94 13.19 -7.86
C ASP A 70 -11.54 14.22 -6.77
N MET A 71 -11.80 15.51 -7.00
CA MET A 71 -11.32 16.60 -6.16
C MET A 71 -11.95 16.66 -4.76
N ASN A 72 -13.05 15.95 -4.51
CA ASN A 72 -13.66 15.86 -3.18
C ASN A 72 -12.86 15.01 -2.18
N ARG A 73 -11.86 14.24 -2.64
CA ARG A 73 -11.10 13.31 -1.78
C ARG A 73 -9.62 13.16 -2.11
N GLN A 74 -9.16 13.61 -3.28
CA GLN A 74 -7.75 13.48 -3.69
C GLN A 74 -6.93 14.71 -3.27
N VAL A 75 -6.50 14.75 -2.02
CA VAL A 75 -5.92 15.96 -1.38
C VAL A 75 -4.55 16.40 -1.90
N LEU A 76 -3.83 15.55 -2.64
CA LEU A 76 -2.56 15.93 -3.28
C LEU A 76 -2.75 16.66 -4.62
N MET A 77 -3.98 16.75 -5.09
CA MET A 77 -4.34 17.29 -6.40
C MET A 77 -4.75 18.76 -6.30
N THR A 78 -4.67 19.49 -7.40
CA THR A 78 -5.11 20.88 -7.51
C THR A 78 -6.04 21.06 -8.70
N HIS A 79 -6.92 22.06 -8.63
CA HIS A 79 -7.99 22.26 -9.63
C HIS A 79 -7.43 22.52 -11.05
N ASP A 80 -6.27 23.17 -11.16
CA ASP A 80 -5.55 23.43 -12.41
C ASP A 80 -4.89 22.17 -13.04
N TRP A 81 -4.97 21.04 -12.35
CA TRP A 81 -4.45 19.74 -12.82
C TRP A 81 -5.53 18.79 -13.36
N VAL A 82 -6.80 19.21 -13.35
CA VAL A 82 -7.89 18.40 -13.93
C VAL A 82 -7.64 18.16 -15.41
N GLY A 83 -7.86 16.92 -15.87
CA GLY A 83 -7.58 16.46 -17.24
C GLY A 83 -6.11 16.10 -17.51
N LYS A 84 -5.26 16.03 -16.48
CA LYS A 84 -3.84 15.62 -16.60
C LYS A 84 -3.57 14.37 -15.77
N PRO A 85 -2.54 13.57 -16.11
CA PRO A 85 -2.15 12.41 -15.32
C PRO A 85 -1.92 12.76 -13.84
N ARG A 86 -2.72 12.13 -12.96
CA ARG A 86 -2.77 12.50 -11.53
C ARG A 86 -1.51 12.15 -10.77
N VAL A 87 -0.85 11.04 -11.14
CA VAL A 87 0.33 10.53 -10.42
C VAL A 87 1.50 11.52 -10.46
N PHE A 88 1.65 12.28 -11.55
CA PHE A 88 2.69 13.31 -11.66
C PHE A 88 2.42 14.51 -10.74
N LYS A 89 1.15 14.88 -10.53
CA LYS A 89 0.80 15.91 -9.55
C LYS A 89 1.04 15.44 -8.13
N ALA A 90 0.68 14.19 -7.81
CA ALA A 90 0.99 13.61 -6.50
C ALA A 90 2.50 13.68 -6.21
N LYS A 91 3.33 13.28 -7.17
CA LYS A 91 4.80 13.40 -7.07
C LYS A 91 5.24 14.84 -6.76
N ALA A 92 4.86 15.80 -7.61
CA ALA A 92 5.27 17.18 -7.44
C ALA A 92 4.83 17.77 -6.09
N THR A 93 3.61 17.46 -5.63
CA THR A 93 3.12 17.90 -4.33
C THR A 93 3.93 17.29 -3.17
N LEU A 94 4.26 15.99 -3.24
CA LEU A 94 5.02 15.32 -2.18
C LEU A 94 6.47 15.79 -2.12
N GLU A 95 7.13 15.98 -3.26
CA GLU A 95 8.49 16.55 -3.33
C GLU A 95 8.54 17.96 -2.73
N ALA A 96 7.49 18.77 -2.92
CA ALA A 96 7.38 20.09 -2.30
C ALA A 96 7.15 20.01 -0.77
N ILE A 97 6.46 18.98 -0.28
CA ILE A 97 6.18 18.78 1.15
C ILE A 97 7.42 18.27 1.88
N ASN A 98 8.11 17.28 1.31
CA ASN A 98 9.30 16.70 1.89
C ASN A 98 10.37 16.42 0.82
N PRO A 99 11.31 17.36 0.58
CA PRO A 99 12.36 17.19 -0.43
C PRO A 99 13.42 16.15 -0.04
N ASP A 100 13.39 15.65 1.20
CA ASP A 100 14.34 14.64 1.69
C ASP A 100 13.93 13.21 1.28
N VAL A 101 12.74 13.04 0.69
CA VAL A 101 12.17 11.75 0.26
C VAL A 101 12.27 11.62 -1.26
N GLN A 102 12.75 10.47 -1.75
CA GLN A 102 12.71 10.14 -3.17
C GLN A 102 11.27 9.75 -3.58
N ILE A 103 10.70 10.46 -4.55
CA ILE A 103 9.38 10.14 -5.09
C ILE A 103 9.50 9.72 -6.55
N ASP A 104 9.14 8.47 -6.84
CA ASP A 104 9.00 7.96 -8.20
C ASP A 104 7.52 7.86 -8.54
N SER A 105 7.17 8.12 -9.81
CA SER A 105 5.79 8.01 -10.28
C SER A 105 5.70 7.29 -11.61
N ILE A 106 4.76 6.35 -11.68
CA ILE A 106 4.54 5.47 -12.82
C ILE A 106 3.06 5.63 -13.23
N CYS A 107 2.84 6.14 -14.43
CA CYS A 107 1.49 6.38 -14.95
C CYS A 107 0.93 5.15 -15.67
N GLU A 108 0.83 4.05 -14.92
CA GLU A 108 0.31 2.77 -15.40
C GLU A 108 -0.64 2.17 -14.35
N TYR A 109 -1.41 1.17 -14.77
CA TYR A 109 -2.16 0.31 -13.85
C TYR A 109 -1.32 -0.91 -13.48
N VAL A 110 -1.72 -1.63 -12.43
CA VAL A 110 -1.12 -2.95 -12.16
C VAL A 110 -1.50 -3.90 -13.30
N THR A 111 -0.51 -4.57 -13.88
CA THR A 111 -0.69 -5.53 -14.97
C THR A 111 0.13 -6.79 -14.69
N PRO A 112 -0.22 -7.95 -15.28
CA PRO A 112 0.61 -9.14 -15.18
C PRO A 112 2.07 -8.91 -15.61
N GLU A 113 2.30 -7.99 -16.56
CA GLU A 113 3.62 -7.73 -17.13
C GLU A 113 4.51 -6.85 -16.23
N ASN A 114 3.93 -5.99 -15.38
CA ASN A 114 4.70 -5.06 -14.55
C ASN A 114 4.68 -5.39 -13.04
N VAL A 115 3.73 -6.20 -12.56
CA VAL A 115 3.49 -6.35 -11.12
C VAL A 115 4.67 -6.98 -10.37
N ASP A 116 5.35 -7.94 -10.98
CA ASP A 116 6.46 -8.65 -10.34
C ASP A 116 7.67 -7.72 -10.11
N ASP A 117 8.03 -6.88 -11.09
CA ASP A 117 9.14 -5.92 -10.96
C ASP A 117 8.84 -4.82 -9.95
N LEU A 118 7.59 -4.33 -9.94
CA LEU A 118 7.11 -3.33 -8.98
C LEU A 118 7.20 -3.86 -7.54
N VAL A 119 6.71 -5.07 -7.30
CA VAL A 119 6.68 -5.68 -5.97
C VAL A 119 8.08 -6.03 -5.48
N GLN A 120 8.95 -6.58 -6.33
CA GLN A 120 10.33 -6.93 -5.94
C GLN A 120 11.14 -5.73 -5.43
N THR A 121 10.90 -4.55 -6.03
CA THR A 121 11.61 -3.31 -5.69
C THR A 121 11.21 -2.73 -4.33
N ALA A 122 10.04 -3.08 -3.81
CA ALA A 122 9.51 -2.51 -2.56
C ALA A 122 9.81 -3.38 -1.34
N ASP A 123 9.95 -2.75 -0.17
CA ASP A 123 10.01 -3.43 1.13
C ASP A 123 8.61 -3.68 1.69
N VAL A 124 7.69 -2.73 1.46
CA VAL A 124 6.27 -2.83 1.81
C VAL A 124 5.43 -2.33 0.64
N VAL A 125 4.31 -3.01 0.40
CA VAL A 125 3.33 -2.64 -0.64
C VAL A 125 2.05 -2.12 0.02
N LEU A 126 1.50 -1.03 -0.49
CA LEU A 126 0.14 -0.58 -0.18
C LEU A 126 -0.79 -0.93 -1.35
N ASP A 127 -1.77 -1.77 -1.08
CA ASP A 127 -2.89 -1.96 -1.97
C ASP A 127 -3.96 -0.90 -1.68
N CYS A 128 -4.09 0.06 -2.60
CA CYS A 128 -5.14 1.07 -2.56
C CYS A 128 -5.90 1.13 -3.89
N ALA A 129 -5.84 0.05 -4.69
CA ALA A 129 -6.59 -0.06 -5.92
C ALA A 129 -8.09 -0.18 -5.63
N HIS A 130 -8.91 0.26 -6.58
CA HIS A 130 -10.36 0.32 -6.41
C HIS A 130 -11.08 -0.93 -6.94
N ASN A 131 -10.39 -1.80 -7.67
CA ASN A 131 -10.99 -2.97 -8.31
C ASN A 131 -10.22 -4.24 -7.91
N PHE A 132 -10.90 -5.38 -7.91
CA PHE A 132 -10.27 -6.65 -7.52
C PHE A 132 -9.24 -7.17 -8.53
N VAL A 133 -9.28 -6.72 -9.79
CA VAL A 133 -8.31 -7.17 -10.81
C VAL A 133 -6.89 -6.76 -10.42
N GLU A 134 -6.67 -5.47 -10.13
CA GLU A 134 -5.36 -4.97 -9.69
C GLU A 134 -4.97 -5.56 -8.32
N ARG A 135 -5.93 -5.66 -7.40
CA ARG A 135 -5.72 -6.15 -6.02
C ARG A 135 -5.30 -7.62 -5.98
N ASP A 136 -5.93 -8.47 -6.78
CA ASP A 136 -5.58 -9.90 -6.85
C ASP A 136 -4.22 -10.13 -7.53
N LEU A 137 -3.88 -9.35 -8.56
CA LEU A 137 -2.55 -9.37 -9.17
C LEU A 137 -1.47 -8.98 -8.16
N LEU A 138 -1.69 -7.89 -7.42
CA LEU A 138 -0.77 -7.40 -6.41
C LEU A 138 -0.62 -8.40 -5.25
N ASN A 139 -1.73 -8.95 -4.76
CA ASN A 139 -1.72 -10.01 -3.73
C ASN A 139 -0.91 -11.23 -4.18
N ALA A 140 -1.15 -11.72 -5.40
CA ALA A 140 -0.43 -12.88 -5.92
C ALA A 140 1.08 -12.62 -6.04
N ALA A 141 1.48 -11.45 -6.54
CA ALA A 141 2.88 -11.06 -6.62
C ALA A 141 3.52 -10.89 -5.23
N CYS A 142 2.85 -10.21 -4.29
CA CYS A 142 3.34 -10.08 -2.92
C CYS A 142 3.56 -11.44 -2.26
N VAL A 143 2.63 -12.39 -2.43
CA VAL A 143 2.80 -13.77 -1.95
C VAL A 143 3.97 -14.48 -2.64
N ARG A 144 4.10 -14.34 -3.96
CA ARG A 144 5.16 -14.96 -4.76
C ARG A 144 6.57 -14.50 -4.35
N TRP A 145 6.72 -13.21 -4.05
CA TRP A 145 7.98 -12.55 -3.72
C TRP A 145 8.21 -12.35 -2.21
N GLY A 146 7.30 -12.84 -1.37
CA GLY A 146 7.44 -12.74 0.09
C GLY A 146 7.39 -11.30 0.61
N LYS A 147 6.73 -10.39 -0.11
CA LYS A 147 6.64 -8.98 0.27
C LYS A 147 5.39 -8.71 1.11
N PRO A 148 5.52 -8.02 2.25
CA PRO A 148 4.36 -7.64 3.06
C PRO A 148 3.52 -6.60 2.32
N MET A 149 2.19 -6.71 2.46
CA MET A 149 1.22 -5.84 1.84
C MET A 149 0.22 -5.34 2.88
N VAL A 150 -0.01 -4.04 2.92
CA VAL A 150 -1.13 -3.45 3.67
C VAL A 150 -2.30 -3.32 2.70
N GLU A 151 -3.38 -3.99 3.03
CA GLU A 151 -4.58 -4.11 2.20
C GLU A 151 -5.70 -3.26 2.80
N ALA A 152 -6.22 -2.33 2.01
CA ALA A 152 -7.19 -1.34 2.47
C ALA A 152 -8.21 -1.01 1.38
N ALA A 153 -9.49 -1.08 1.70
CA ALA A 153 -10.54 -0.61 0.80
C ALA A 153 -11.72 -0.02 1.58
N MET A 154 -12.51 0.80 0.88
CA MET A 154 -13.72 1.41 1.40
C MET A 154 -14.83 1.44 0.34
N ASN A 155 -16.07 1.48 0.82
CA ASN A 155 -17.26 1.73 0.02
C ASN A 155 -18.25 2.49 0.91
N ASP A 156 -18.80 3.59 0.41
CA ASP A 156 -19.70 4.47 1.15
C ASP A 156 -19.08 4.97 2.47
N MET A 157 -19.71 4.64 3.61
CA MET A 157 -19.24 4.93 4.96
C MET A 157 -18.58 3.74 5.64
N GLU A 158 -18.35 2.65 4.90
CA GLU A 158 -17.70 1.43 5.38
C GLU A 158 -16.26 1.33 4.86
N ALA A 159 -15.38 0.77 5.70
CA ALA A 159 -13.99 0.53 5.34
C ALA A 159 -13.44 -0.72 6.03
N TYR A 160 -12.40 -1.29 5.45
CA TYR A 160 -11.60 -2.29 6.15
C TYR A 160 -10.10 -2.12 5.89
N LEU A 161 -9.32 -2.70 6.80
CA LEU A 161 -7.87 -2.69 6.78
C LEU A 161 -7.32 -4.01 7.32
N THR A 162 -6.28 -4.54 6.68
CA THR A 162 -5.52 -5.69 7.19
C THR A 162 -4.08 -5.64 6.71
N THR A 163 -3.20 -6.37 7.41
CA THR A 163 -1.78 -6.46 7.05
C THR A 163 -1.45 -7.90 6.69
N ILE A 164 -1.13 -8.12 5.42
CA ILE A 164 -0.82 -9.42 4.83
C ILE A 164 0.70 -9.59 4.79
N VAL A 165 1.20 -10.54 5.56
CA VAL A 165 2.58 -11.02 5.51
C VAL A 165 2.58 -12.45 4.97
N PRO A 166 3.13 -12.69 3.75
CA PRO A 166 3.19 -14.01 3.16
C PRO A 166 3.84 -15.05 4.09
N GLY A 167 3.19 -16.20 4.25
CA GLY A 167 3.65 -17.27 5.14
C GLY A 167 3.33 -17.12 6.60
N LEU A 168 2.88 -15.93 7.03
CA LEU A 168 2.46 -15.69 8.41
C LEU A 168 0.94 -15.47 8.55
N THR A 169 0.31 -14.88 7.52
CA THR A 169 -1.09 -14.45 7.57
C THR A 169 -1.88 -14.96 6.34
N PRO A 170 -3.23 -14.98 6.40
CA PRO A 170 -4.06 -15.20 5.22
C PRO A 170 -3.84 -14.13 4.14
N CYS A 171 -3.77 -14.54 2.88
CA CYS A 171 -3.70 -13.62 1.75
C CYS A 171 -5.09 -13.08 1.37
N LEU A 172 -5.15 -12.11 0.46
CA LEU A 172 -6.40 -11.50 0.02
C LEU A 172 -7.42 -12.54 -0.50
N SER A 173 -6.94 -13.54 -1.25
CA SER A 173 -7.79 -14.62 -1.79
C SER A 173 -8.35 -15.55 -0.72
N CYS A 174 -7.72 -15.64 0.47
CA CYS A 174 -8.31 -16.34 1.62
C CYS A 174 -9.41 -15.50 2.27
N ILE A 175 -9.21 -14.18 2.35
CA ILE A 175 -10.13 -13.25 3.03
C ILE A 175 -11.39 -13.02 2.19
N PHE A 176 -11.22 -12.86 0.88
CA PHE A 176 -12.28 -12.63 -0.09
C PHE A 176 -12.17 -13.65 -1.23
N PRO A 177 -12.63 -14.90 -1.02
CA PRO A 177 -12.60 -15.94 -2.05
C PRO A 177 -13.59 -15.66 -3.18
N GLU A 178 -14.76 -15.12 -2.83
CA GLU A 178 -15.75 -14.63 -3.77
C GLU A 178 -15.58 -13.13 -3.97
N LYS A 179 -15.56 -12.69 -5.23
CA LYS A 179 -15.39 -11.28 -5.57
C LYS A 179 -16.76 -10.66 -5.83
N PRO A 180 -17.14 -9.58 -5.13
CA PRO A 180 -18.41 -8.93 -5.39
C PRO A 180 -18.43 -8.38 -6.82
N GLU A 181 -19.60 -8.41 -7.46
CA GLU A 181 -19.80 -7.69 -8.72
C GLU A 181 -19.55 -6.20 -8.48
N TRP A 182 -18.53 -5.67 -9.15
CA TRP A 182 -18.14 -4.27 -9.02
C TRP A 182 -18.91 -3.40 -10.02
N ASP A 183 -19.61 -2.36 -9.54
CA ASP A 183 -20.22 -1.37 -10.43
C ASP A 183 -19.12 -0.55 -11.13
N LYS A 184 -19.06 -0.68 -12.45
CA LYS A 184 -18.15 0.09 -13.31
C LYS A 184 -18.36 1.61 -13.22
N ARG A 185 -19.51 2.07 -12.73
CA ARG A 185 -19.82 3.50 -12.53
C ARG A 185 -19.13 4.09 -11.28
N GLY A 186 -18.52 3.25 -10.45
CA GLY A 186 -17.80 3.66 -9.24
C GLY A 186 -18.61 3.44 -7.97
N PHE A 187 -18.09 3.93 -6.85
CA PHE A 187 -18.70 3.85 -5.54
C PHE A 187 -18.86 5.24 -4.93
N GLY A 188 -19.92 5.43 -4.15
CA GLY A 188 -20.05 6.61 -3.29
C GLY A 188 -19.00 6.55 -2.20
N VAL A 189 -18.37 7.67 -1.88
CA VAL A 189 -17.44 7.76 -0.74
C VAL A 189 -17.30 9.19 -0.28
N LEU A 190 -17.36 9.39 1.04
CA LEU A 190 -17.04 10.67 1.63
C LEU A 190 -15.51 10.82 1.76
N GLY A 191 -14.95 11.98 1.37
CA GLY A 191 -13.49 12.18 1.41
C GLY A 191 -12.86 11.90 2.78
N ALA A 192 -13.58 12.17 3.88
CA ALA A 192 -13.14 11.86 5.23
C ALA A 192 -13.02 10.36 5.54
N VAL A 193 -13.86 9.51 4.93
CA VAL A 193 -13.74 8.03 5.03
C VAL A 193 -12.41 7.60 4.42
N SER A 194 -12.15 8.09 3.20
CA SER A 194 -10.91 7.82 2.47
C SER A 194 -9.67 8.29 3.25
N GLY A 195 -9.72 9.49 3.83
CA GLY A 195 -8.62 10.04 4.62
C GLY A 195 -8.39 9.27 5.93
N THR A 196 -9.47 8.85 6.61
CA THR A 196 -9.38 8.06 7.85
C THR A 196 -8.69 6.72 7.59
N LEU A 197 -9.14 5.99 6.57
CA LEU A 197 -8.52 4.73 6.17
C LEU A 197 -7.07 4.93 5.70
N ALA A 198 -6.77 6.04 4.99
CA ALA A 198 -5.41 6.35 4.54
C ALA A 198 -4.42 6.55 5.68
N CYS A 199 -4.82 7.26 6.74
CA CYS A 199 -3.99 7.44 7.93
C CYS A 199 -3.68 6.09 8.60
N LEU A 200 -4.69 5.21 8.73
CA LEU A 200 -4.50 3.88 9.29
C LEU A 200 -3.62 3.00 8.39
N THR A 201 -3.78 3.11 7.07
CA THR A 201 -2.97 2.37 6.07
C THR A 201 -1.50 2.77 6.16
N ALA A 202 -1.20 4.07 6.20
CA ALA A 202 0.17 4.56 6.39
C ALA A 202 0.74 4.12 7.75
N LEU A 203 -0.07 4.15 8.81
CA LEU A 203 0.35 3.70 10.14
C LEU A 203 0.71 2.21 10.15
N GLU A 204 -0.05 1.33 9.50
CA GLU A 204 0.30 -0.10 9.38
C GLU A 204 1.64 -0.31 8.69
N ALA A 205 1.92 0.40 7.59
CA ALA A 205 3.20 0.31 6.90
C ALA A 205 4.37 0.83 7.77
N ILE A 206 4.17 1.94 8.48
CA ILE A 206 5.18 2.45 9.43
C ILE A 206 5.45 1.41 10.52
N LYS A 207 4.42 0.77 11.10
CA LYS A 207 4.60 -0.28 12.10
C LYS A 207 5.36 -1.48 11.55
N LEU A 208 5.08 -1.90 10.31
CA LEU A 208 5.83 -2.98 9.66
C LEU A 208 7.32 -2.64 9.53
N ILE A 209 7.64 -1.45 9.02
CA ILE A 209 9.02 -1.01 8.77
C ILE A 209 9.81 -0.81 10.07
N THR A 210 9.18 -0.15 11.05
CA THR A 210 9.86 0.27 12.29
C THR A 210 9.83 -0.80 13.36
N HIS A 211 8.93 -1.79 13.24
CA HIS A 211 8.59 -2.75 14.29
C HIS A 211 7.99 -2.09 15.55
N LEU A 212 7.45 -0.87 15.41
CA LEU A 212 6.71 -0.21 16.47
C LEU A 212 5.32 -0.85 16.64
N GLY A 213 4.98 -1.20 17.88
CA GLY A 213 3.63 -1.67 18.22
C GLY A 213 3.27 -3.00 17.52
N THR A 214 1.98 -3.21 17.28
CA THR A 214 1.46 -4.45 16.70
C THR A 214 0.69 -4.18 15.40
N PRO A 215 1.20 -4.63 14.23
CA PRO A 215 0.45 -4.58 12.98
C PRO A 215 -0.80 -5.48 13.02
N LEU A 216 -1.75 -5.26 12.11
CA LEU A 216 -2.99 -6.04 11.93
C LEU A 216 -2.73 -7.40 11.26
N LEU A 217 -1.77 -8.16 11.79
CA LEU A 217 -1.44 -9.50 11.31
C LEU A 217 -2.57 -10.47 11.65
N SER A 218 -3.10 -11.17 10.63
CA SER A 218 -4.24 -12.09 10.79
C SER A 218 -5.44 -11.43 11.50
N GLN A 219 -5.62 -10.13 11.30
CA GLN A 219 -6.75 -9.35 11.79
C GLN A 219 -7.31 -8.50 10.66
N LEU A 220 -8.62 -8.59 10.44
CA LEU A 220 -9.37 -7.71 9.56
C LEU A 220 -10.08 -6.67 10.43
N LEU A 221 -9.61 -5.43 10.41
CA LEU A 221 -10.31 -4.30 11.01
C LEU A 221 -11.42 -3.88 10.06
N THR A 222 -12.67 -3.99 10.49
CA THR A 222 -13.84 -3.45 9.79
C THR A 222 -14.36 -2.21 10.51
N MET A 223 -14.77 -1.21 9.75
CA MET A 223 -15.18 0.11 10.25
C MET A 223 -16.51 0.51 9.63
N ASP A 224 -17.50 0.80 10.47
CA ASP A 224 -18.69 1.57 10.10
C ASP A 224 -18.47 3.01 10.60
N LEU A 225 -18.10 3.89 9.68
CA LEU A 225 -17.77 5.28 10.01
C LEU A 225 -19.01 6.17 10.10
N SER A 226 -20.19 5.69 9.72
CA SER A 226 -21.45 6.41 9.96
C SER A 226 -21.82 6.39 11.44
N ARG A 227 -21.42 5.32 12.14
CA ARG A 227 -21.66 5.10 13.58
C ARG A 227 -20.39 5.16 14.43
N ALA A 228 -19.23 5.30 13.80
CA ALA A 228 -17.92 5.19 14.43
C ALA A 228 -17.69 3.86 15.18
N GLU A 229 -18.16 2.76 14.58
CA GLU A 229 -18.02 1.42 15.13
C GLU A 229 -16.84 0.67 14.48
N PHE A 230 -16.01 0.04 15.31
CA PHE A 230 -14.80 -0.66 14.89
C PHE A 230 -14.85 -2.10 15.41
N SER A 231 -14.57 -3.06 14.53
CA SER A 231 -14.55 -4.48 14.89
C SER A 231 -13.32 -5.16 14.30
N LYS A 232 -12.67 -6.01 15.09
CA LYS A 232 -11.58 -6.87 14.62
C LYS A 232 -12.11 -8.28 14.40
N ARG A 233 -11.90 -8.81 13.21
CA ARG A 233 -12.24 -10.19 12.83
C ARG A 233 -10.97 -10.97 12.54
N HIS A 234 -11.00 -12.28 12.76
CA HIS A 234 -9.88 -13.15 12.43
C HIS A 234 -10.18 -13.86 11.10
N PRO A 235 -9.52 -13.47 10.00
CA PRO A 235 -9.68 -14.17 8.73
C PRO A 235 -9.18 -15.62 8.82
N TYR A 236 -9.86 -16.51 8.10
CA TYR A 236 -9.46 -17.91 7.98
C TYR A 236 -8.34 -18.05 6.95
N HIS A 237 -7.31 -18.83 7.26
CA HIS A 237 -6.30 -19.25 6.29
C HIS A 237 -6.76 -20.54 5.61
N ASP A 238 -7.14 -20.47 4.34
CA ASP A 238 -7.52 -21.66 3.58
C ASP A 238 -6.27 -22.49 3.22
N PRO A 239 -6.14 -23.74 3.74
CA PRO A 239 -5.01 -24.60 3.42
C PRO A 239 -4.92 -24.97 1.94
N ASN A 240 -6.02 -24.84 1.19
CA ASN A 240 -6.09 -25.10 -0.26
C ASN A 240 -6.12 -23.82 -1.10
N CYS A 241 -5.81 -22.66 -0.50
CA CYS A 241 -5.81 -21.38 -1.21
C CYS A 241 -4.97 -21.47 -2.50
N PRO A 242 -5.52 -21.09 -3.66
CA PRO A 242 -4.81 -21.18 -4.93
C PRO A 242 -3.59 -20.24 -5.00
N VAL A 243 -3.52 -19.24 -4.12
CA VAL A 243 -2.43 -18.26 -4.07
C VAL A 243 -1.41 -18.58 -2.98
N CYS A 244 -1.84 -18.71 -1.72
CA CYS A 244 -0.91 -18.74 -0.59
C CYS A 244 -0.73 -20.09 0.09
N SER A 245 -1.37 -21.18 -0.40
CA SER A 245 -1.13 -22.52 0.13
C SER A 245 0.31 -22.98 -0.08
N ASP A 246 0.79 -23.90 0.76
CA ASP A 246 2.13 -24.48 0.63
C ASP A 246 2.33 -25.14 -0.75
N LYS A 247 1.27 -25.76 -1.28
CA LYS A 247 1.28 -26.34 -2.63
C LYS A 247 1.48 -25.26 -3.69
N SER A 248 0.72 -24.18 -3.64
CA SER A 248 0.83 -23.07 -4.60
C SER A 248 2.19 -22.40 -4.55
N ARG A 249 2.78 -22.22 -3.36
CA ARG A 249 4.13 -21.65 -3.23
C ARG A 249 5.23 -22.56 -3.78
N ARG A 250 5.09 -23.88 -3.64
CA ARG A 250 6.02 -24.85 -4.23
C ARG A 250 5.94 -24.86 -5.76
N LEU A 251 4.73 -24.81 -6.33
CA LEU A 251 4.54 -24.73 -7.79
C LEU A 251 5.15 -23.44 -8.36
N ALA A 252 4.88 -22.29 -7.73
CA ALA A 252 5.52 -21.02 -8.10
C ALA A 252 7.04 -21.01 -7.85
N GLY A 253 7.54 -21.88 -6.97
CA GLY A 253 8.97 -22.15 -6.76
C GLY A 253 9.61 -22.98 -7.86
N ALA A 254 8.93 -24.04 -8.31
CA ALA A 254 9.43 -24.96 -9.33
C ALA A 254 9.53 -24.32 -10.73
N GLU A 255 8.60 -23.42 -11.08
CA GLU A 255 8.69 -22.61 -12.31
C GLU A 255 9.89 -21.64 -12.31
N ARG A 256 10.53 -21.41 -11.15
CA ARG A 256 11.75 -20.58 -11.03
C ARG A 256 13.05 -21.38 -11.20
N GLU A 257 13.00 -22.72 -11.20
CA GLU A 257 14.19 -23.59 -11.27
C GLU A 257 14.54 -24.08 -12.70
N GLU A 258 13.79 -23.73 -13.74
CA GLU A 258 14.25 -23.96 -15.12
C GLU A 258 15.00 -22.74 -15.68
N PRO A 259 16.34 -22.79 -15.67
CA PRO A 259 17.08 -22.22 -16.78
C PRO A 259 18.12 -23.21 -17.34
N TYR A 260 18.16 -23.30 -18.67
CA TYR A 260 19.16 -23.97 -19.52
C TYR A 260 19.09 -25.50 -19.64
N CYS A 261 18.34 -25.94 -20.65
CA CYS A 261 18.70 -27.16 -21.38
C CYS A 261 20.06 -26.93 -22.06
N SER A 262 21.04 -27.74 -21.68
CA SER A 262 22.42 -27.78 -22.13
C SER A 262 22.53 -27.92 -23.67
N HIS A 263 23.18 -26.96 -24.32
CA HIS A 263 23.81 -27.22 -25.62
C HIS A 263 25.05 -28.09 -25.38
N SER A 264 24.98 -29.34 -25.83
CA SER A 264 26.12 -30.22 -26.10
C SER A 264 26.35 -30.28 -27.60
#